data_AF-A0A6J6CXQ5-F1
#
_entry.id   AF-A0A6J6CXQ5-F1
#
_cell.length_a   1.000
_cell.length_b   1.000
_cell.length_c   1.000
_cell.angle_alpha   90.00
_cell.angle_beta   90.00
_cell.angle_gamma   90.00
#
_symmetry.space_group_name_H-M   'P 1'
#
loop_
_entity.id
_entity.type
_entity.pdbx_description
1 polymer ?
#
loop_
_entity_poly.entity_id
_entity_poly.type
_entity_poly.pdbx_seq_one_letter_code
_entity_poly.pdbx_strand_id
1 'polypeptide(L)' 'MIGHTGFLITARRLAPGTVLPQFKSKVKATEYAEQDILAWSPDGLGERKVSEKKLRKTVRKATSQ' A
#
# COMPACT_ATOMS: atom_id res chain seq x y z
N MET A 1 -2.49 6.15 25.38
CA MET A 1 -1.14 5.55 25.47
C MET A 1 -1.09 4.42 24.46
N ILE A 2 -0.26 4.52 23.42
CA ILE A 2 -0.07 3.42 22.46
C ILE A 2 1.08 2.59 22.99
N GLY A 3 0.79 1.38 23.47
CA GLY A 3 1.83 0.46 23.93
C GLY A 3 2.67 0.03 22.75
N HIS A 4 3.89 0.55 22.65
CA HIS A 4 4.83 0.05 21.64
C HIS A 4 5.35 -1.30 22.10
N THR A 5 5.03 -2.34 21.35
CA THR A 5 5.67 -3.65 21.47
C THR A 5 6.86 -3.68 20.51
N GLY A 6 8.06 -3.94 21.05
CA GLY A 6 9.27 -4.04 20.24
C GLY A 6 9.32 -5.36 19.47
N PHE A 7 10.11 -5.39 18.40
CA PHE A 7 10.40 -6.63 17.68
C PHE A 7 11.63 -7.31 18.26
N LEU A 8 11.56 -8.64 18.39
CA LEU A 8 12.72 -9.47 18.70
C LEU A 8 13.24 -10.10 17.41
N ILE A 9 14.56 -10.08 17.24
CA ILE A 9 15.24 -10.74 16.13
C ILE A 9 16.23 -11.73 16.72
N THR A 10 16.28 -12.93 16.15
CA THR A 10 17.28 -13.94 16.46
C THR A 10 17.99 -14.37 15.19
N ALA A 11 19.28 -14.63 15.28
CA ALA A 11 20.09 -15.08 14.16
C ALA A 11 21.18 -16.04 14.65
N ARG A 12 21.66 -16.91 13.76
CA ARG A 12 22.76 -17.84 14.03
C ARG A 12 24.02 -17.41 13.28
N ARG A 13 25.15 -17.38 13.99
CA ARG A 13 26.47 -17.07 13.42
C ARG A 13 26.95 -18.20 12.51
N LEU A 14 27.52 -17.83 11.38
CA LEU A 14 28.17 -18.76 10.43
C LEU A 14 29.66 -18.93 10.74
N ALA A 15 30.23 -20.05 10.28
CA ALA A 15 31.65 -20.30 10.37
C ALA A 15 32.47 -19.31 9.52
N PRO A 16 33.73 -18.99 9.88
CA PRO A 16 34.57 -18.11 9.08
C PRO A 16 34.73 -18.61 7.63
N GLY A 17 34.66 -17.70 6.66
CA GLY A 17 34.79 -18.04 5.24
C GLY A 17 33.54 -18.65 4.60
N THR A 18 32.43 -18.79 5.34
CA THR A 18 31.17 -19.30 4.76
C THR A 18 30.60 -18.32 3.74
N VAL A 19 30.40 -18.77 2.50
CA VAL A 19 29.68 -18.02 1.47
C VAL A 19 28.18 -18.17 1.71
N LEU A 20 27.48 -17.04 1.87
CA LEU A 20 26.03 -17.01 2.05
C LEU A 20 25.30 -17.44 0.76
N PRO A 21 24.23 -18.23 0.85
CA PRO A 21 23.36 -18.44 -0.30
C PRO A 21 22.70 -17.10 -0.67
N GLN A 22 22.56 -16.85 -1.97
CA GLN A 22 21.86 -15.66 -2.44
C GLN A 22 20.36 -15.85 -2.25
N PHE A 23 19.80 -15.27 -1.19
CA PHE A 23 18.37 -15.20 -1.01
C PHE A 23 17.79 -14.29 -2.09
N LYS A 24 17.04 -14.86 -3.03
CA LYS A 24 16.26 -14.06 -3.98
C LYS A 24 15.17 -13.33 -3.18
N SER A 25 15.40 -12.07 -2.85
CA SER A 25 14.29 -11.16 -2.53
C SER A 25 13.54 -10.87 -3.83
N LYS A 26 12.72 -11.82 -4.26
CA LYS A 26 11.63 -11.51 -5.17
C LYS A 26 10.41 -11.33 -4.29
N VAL A 27 10.21 -10.12 -3.79
CA VAL A 27 8.84 -9.61 -3.80
C VAL A 27 8.50 -9.58 -5.28
N LYS A 28 7.75 -10.59 -5.76
CA LYS A 28 7.14 -10.44 -7.08
C LYS A 28 6.33 -9.17 -6.97
N ALA A 29 6.62 -8.16 -7.79
CA ALA A 29 5.57 -7.23 -8.13
C ALA A 29 4.45 -8.13 -8.66
N THR A 30 3.39 -8.32 -7.88
CA THR A 30 2.27 -9.11 -8.34
C THR A 30 1.66 -8.29 -9.47
N GLU A 31 1.93 -8.71 -10.70
CA GLU A 31 1.21 -8.21 -11.86
C GLU A 31 -0.20 -8.79 -11.76
N TYR A 32 -1.14 -7.92 -11.45
CA TYR A 32 -2.56 -8.26 -11.43
C TYR A 32 -3.14 -8.02 -12.83
N ALA A 33 -4.12 -8.82 -13.22
CA ALA A 33 -4.84 -8.56 -14.45
C ALA A 33 -5.57 -7.22 -14.34
N GLU A 34 -5.72 -6.49 -15.45
CA GLU A 34 -6.43 -5.20 -15.44
C GLU A 34 -7.87 -5.35 -14.90
N GLN A 35 -8.50 -6.49 -15.17
CA GLN A 35 -9.84 -6.82 -14.69
C GLN A 35 -9.89 -6.89 -13.16
N ASP A 36 -8.86 -7.44 -12.52
CA ASP A 36 -8.76 -7.55 -11.06
C ASP A 36 -8.56 -6.16 -10.43
N ILE A 37 -7.70 -5.34 -11.03
CA ILE A 37 -7.45 -3.96 -10.58
C ILE A 37 -8.75 -3.15 -10.69
N LEU A 38 -9.48 -3.28 -11.79
CA LEU A 38 -10.74 -2.59 -12.03
C LEU A 38 -11.82 -3.03 -11.04
N ALA A 39 -11.91 -4.32 -10.70
CA ALA A 39 -12.87 -4.84 -9.72
C ALA A 39 -12.73 -4.16 -8.34
N TRP A 40 -11.50 -3.76 -7.96
CA TRP A 40 -11.21 -3.07 -6.71
C TRP A 40 -11.06 -1.55 -6.85
N SER A 41 -11.31 -1.00 -8.04
CA SER A 41 -11.34 0.44 -8.26
C SER A 41 -12.65 1.06 -7.77
N PRO A 42 -12.70 2.38 -7.49
CA PRO A 42 -13.95 3.07 -7.14
C PRO A 42 -15.07 2.89 -8.18
N ASP A 43 -14.71 2.83 -9.47
CA ASP A 43 -15.67 2.57 -10.54
C ASP A 43 -16.20 1.12 -10.49
N GLY A 44 -15.37 0.14 -10.11
CA GLY A 44 -15.78 -1.26 -9.91
C GLY A 44 -16.57 -1.51 -8.62
N LEU A 45 -16.28 -0.75 -7.57
CA LEU A 45 -16.99 -0.78 -6.28
C LEU A 45 -18.34 -0.03 -6.30
N GLY A 46 -18.67 0.62 -7.42
CA GLY A 46 -19.93 1.36 -7.58
C GLY A 46 -20.02 2.61 -6.70
N GLU A 47 -18.89 3.23 -6.39
CA GLU A 47 -18.87 4.42 -5.55
C GLU A 47 -19.63 5.59 -6.23
N ARG A 48 -20.52 6.26 -5.49
CA ARG A 48 -21.33 7.35 -6.05
C ARG A 48 -20.45 8.55 -6.38
N LYS A 49 -20.40 8.93 -7.66
CA LYS A 49 -19.74 10.16 -8.10
C LYS A 49 -20.38 11.40 -7.46
N VAL A 50 -19.53 12.28 -6.95
CA VAL A 50 -19.97 13.57 -6.40
C VAL A 50 -20.48 14.45 -7.52
N SER A 51 -21.64 15.09 -7.33
CA SER A 51 -22.19 16.00 -8.33
C SER A 51 -21.30 17.22 -8.53
N GLU A 52 -21.25 17.72 -9.76
CA GLU A 52 -20.43 18.88 -10.13
C GLU A 52 -20.73 20.11 -9.26
N LYS A 53 -22.01 20.34 -8.94
CA LYS A 53 -22.45 21.41 -8.03
C LYS A 53 -21.80 21.29 -6.65
N LYS A 54 -21.72 20.07 -6.10
CA LYS A 54 -21.11 19.82 -4.79
C LYS A 54 -19.60 20.02 -4.88
N LEU A 55 -18.95 19.54 -5.95
CA LEU A 55 -17.52 19.73 -6.20
C LEU A 55 -17.15 21.23 -6.22
N ARG A 56 -17.87 22.05 -7.00
CA ARG A 56 -17.65 23.51 -7.07
C ARG A 56 -17.80 24.19 -5.71
N LYS A 57 -18.82 23.80 -4.91
CA LYS A 57 -19.03 24.34 -3.57
C LYS A 57 -17.89 23.99 -2.63
N THR A 58 -17.39 22.76 -2.68
CA THR A 58 -16.26 22.31 -1.86
C THR A 58 -14.99 23.08 -2.21
N VAL A 59 -14.67 23.23 -3.49
CA VAL A 59 -13.50 24.01 -3.95
C VAL A 59 -13.59 25.45 -3.47
N ARG A 60 -14.75 26.13 -3.68
CA ARG A 60 -14.95 27.51 -3.25
C ARG A 60 -14.76 27.69 -1.74
N LYS A 61 -15.21 26.73 -0.92
CA LYS A 61 -15.01 26.77 0.54
C LYS A 61 -13.56 26.58 0.93
N ALA A 62 -12.83 25.72 0.23
CA ALA A 62 -11.43 25.42 0.53
C ALA A 62 -10.50 26.59 0.17
N THR A 63 -10.80 27.34 -0.90
CA THR A 63 -10.02 28.51 -1.33
C THR A 63 -10.44 29.82 -0.67
N SER A 64 -11.58 29.86 0.01
CA SER A 64 -12.05 31.04 0.77
C SER A 64 -11.69 30.99 2.26
N GLN A 65 -10.99 29.95 2.69
CA GLN A 65 -10.34 29.83 4.01
C GLN A 65 -8.88 30.28 3.85
#